data_AF-A0A820N7L8-F1
#
_entry.id   AF-A0A820N7L8-F1
#
_cell.length_a   1.000
_cell.length_b   1.000
_cell.length_c   1.000
_cell.angle_alpha   90.00
_cell.angle_beta   90.00
_cell.angle_gamma   90.00
#
_symmetry.space_group_name_H-M   'P 1'
#
loop_
_entity.id
_entity.type
_entity.pdbx_description
1 polymer ?
#
loop_
_entity_poly.entity_id
_entity_poly.type
_entity_poly.pdbx_seq_one_letter_code
_entity_poly.pdbx_strand_id
1 'polypeptide(L)' 'MQTPYSTGDDSSPTMVAVDDFNKDNRLDVAVANFGTNSIGIFLGSEDGLF' A
#
# COMPACT_ATOMS: atom_id res chain seq x y z
N MET A 1 -1.89 11.41 15.51
CA MET A 1 -2.13 9.96 15.69
C MET A 1 -1.77 9.28 14.38
N GLN A 2 -1.06 8.16 14.41
CA GLN A 2 -0.79 7.38 13.19
C GLN A 2 -1.87 6.31 13.02
N THR A 3 -2.36 6.12 11.80
CA THR A 3 -3.28 5.04 11.46
C THR A 3 -2.46 3.86 10.93
N PRO A 4 -2.47 2.69 11.59
CA PRO A 4 -1.81 1.50 11.08
C PRO A 4 -2.63 0.89 9.93
N TYR A 5 -1.92 0.49 8.86
CA TYR A 5 -2.49 -0.23 7.73
C TYR A 5 -1.93 -1.65 7.69
N SER A 6 -2.82 -2.64 7.68
CA SER A 6 -2.44 -4.04 7.60
C SER A 6 -2.15 -4.45 6.16
N THR A 7 -1.04 -5.16 5.96
CA THR A 7 -0.69 -5.81 4.69
C THR A 7 -1.14 -7.28 4.64
N GLY A 8 -1.90 -7.73 5.65
CA GLY A 8 -2.38 -9.10 5.82
C GLY A 8 -1.52 -9.94 6.77
N ASP A 9 -2.09 -11.05 7.24
CA ASP A 9 -1.40 -12.01 8.10
C ASP A 9 -0.25 -12.69 7.36
N ASP A 10 0.85 -12.97 8.07
CA ASP A 10 2.07 -13.59 7.53
C ASP A 10 2.70 -12.85 6.32
N SER A 11 2.34 -11.59 6.09
CA SER A 11 2.69 -10.85 4.87
C SER A 11 4.19 -10.59 4.69
N SER A 12 4.93 -10.36 5.78
CA SER A 12 6.38 -10.09 5.76
C SER A 12 6.77 -9.08 4.65
N PRO A 13 6.29 -7.82 4.73
CA PRO A 13 6.53 -6.81 3.70
C PRO A 13 8.02 -6.43 3.64
N THR A 14 8.55 -6.31 2.42
CA THR A 14 10.00 -6.11 2.19
C THR A 14 10.34 -4.87 1.39
N MET A 15 9.41 -4.36 0.59
CA MET A 15 9.60 -3.20 -0.27
C MET A 15 8.31 -2.40 -0.40
N VAL A 16 8.48 -1.08 -0.55
CA VAL A 16 7.40 -0.13 -0.81
C VAL A 16 7.73 0.71 -2.04
N ALA A 17 6.71 1.07 -2.81
CA ALA A 17 6.77 2.03 -3.91
C ALA A 17 5.56 2.97 -3.86
N VAL A 18 5.74 4.20 -4.34
CA VAL A 18 4.70 5.24 -4.32
C VAL A 18 4.58 5.81 -5.73
N ASP A 19 3.38 5.75 -6.29
CA ASP A 19 3.01 6.32 -7.60
C ASP A 19 1.48 6.35 -7.71
N ASP A 20 0.93 7.00 -8.74
CA ASP A 20 -0.50 6.91 -9.10
C ASP A 20 -0.74 5.64 -9.94
N PHE A 21 -1.01 4.53 -9.27
CA PHE A 21 -1.14 3.22 -9.93
C PHE A 21 -2.50 3.04 -10.61
N ASN A 22 -3.56 3.69 -10.11
CA ASN A 22 -4.92 3.57 -10.64
C ASN A 22 -5.34 4.71 -11.59
N LYS A 23 -4.53 5.76 -11.73
CA LYS A 23 -4.71 6.96 -12.57
C LYS A 23 -5.84 7.88 -12.12
N ASP A 24 -6.05 8.02 -10.83
CA ASP A 24 -7.05 8.95 -10.26
C ASP A 24 -6.45 10.32 -9.85
N ASN A 25 -5.18 10.56 -10.17
CA ASN A 25 -4.36 11.71 -9.78
C ASN A 25 -4.07 11.79 -8.27
N ARG A 26 -4.04 10.65 -7.58
CA ARG A 26 -3.61 10.55 -6.17
C ARG A 26 -2.46 9.58 -6.06
N LEU A 27 -1.58 9.82 -5.10
CA LEU A 27 -0.50 8.88 -4.83
C LEU A 27 -1.08 7.66 -4.12
N ASP A 28 -0.74 6.49 -4.62
CA ASP A 28 -1.03 5.18 -4.03
C ASP A 28 0.26 4.59 -3.41
N VAL A 29 0.11 3.52 -2.62
CA VAL A 29 1.25 2.76 -2.08
C VAL A 29 1.16 1.31 -2.53
N ALA A 30 2.20 0.82 -3.20
CA ALA A 30 2.37 -0.60 -3.49
C ALA A 30 3.33 -1.23 -2.47
N VAL A 31 2.96 -2.39 -1.94
CA VAL A 31 3.76 -3.13 -0.96
C VAL A 31 4.03 -4.55 -1.45
N ALA A 32 5.30 -4.94 -1.50
CA ALA A 32 5.71 -6.30 -1.82
C ALA A 32 5.73 -7.18 -0.55
N ASN A 33 4.80 -8.11 -0.46
CA ASN A 33 4.64 -9.04 0.66
C ASN A 33 5.37 -10.34 0.36
N PHE A 34 6.60 -10.48 0.88
CA PHE A 34 7.43 -11.65 0.62
C PHE A 34 6.85 -12.92 1.25
N GLY A 35 6.27 -12.81 2.44
CA GLY A 35 5.76 -13.96 3.19
C GLY A 35 4.56 -14.64 2.52
N THR A 36 3.72 -13.87 1.84
CA THR A 36 2.54 -14.38 1.12
C THR A 36 2.71 -14.43 -0.40
N ASN A 37 3.87 -14.03 -0.92
CA ASN A 37 4.15 -13.92 -2.36
C ASN A 37 3.09 -13.10 -3.12
N SER A 38 2.75 -11.93 -2.58
CA SER A 38 1.71 -11.04 -3.13
C SER A 38 2.16 -9.58 -3.18
N ILE A 39 1.45 -8.78 -3.97
CA ILE A 39 1.57 -7.32 -3.97
C ILE A 39 0.22 -6.75 -3.51
N GLY A 40 0.24 -5.92 -2.47
CA GLY A 40 -0.90 -5.13 -2.05
C GLY A 40 -0.79 -3.71 -2.60
N ILE A 41 -1.92 -3.10 -2.99
CA ILE A 41 -2.00 -1.69 -3.39
C ILE A 41 -3.00 -1.01 -2.46
N PHE A 42 -2.54 0.03 -1.75
CA PHE A 42 -3.37 0.91 -0.95
C PHE A 42 -3.65 2.16 -1.77
N LEU A 43 -4.92 2.43 -2.03
CA LEU A 43 -5.35 3.54 -2.87
C LEU A 43 -5.40 4.83 -2.06
N GLY A 44 -4.82 5.90 -2.61
CA GLY A 44 -4.86 7.21 -1.99
C GLY A 44 -6.27 7.81 -1.98
N SER A 45 -6.64 8.48 -0.90
CA SER A 45 -7.85 9.30 -0.80
C SER A 45 -7.55 10.80 -0.90
N GLU A 46 -8.58 11.64 -1.14
CA GLU A 46 -8.36 13.09 -1.34
C GLU A 46 -8.01 13.85 -0.07
N ASP A 47 -8.17 13.25 1.10
CA ASP A 47 -7.67 13.76 2.38
C ASP A 47 -6.24 13.30 2.70
N GLY A 48 -5.58 12.58 1.78
CA GLY A 48 -4.21 12.11 1.92
C GLY A 48 -4.06 10.88 2.82
N LEU A 49 -5.16 10.16 3.03
CA LEU A 49 -5.18 8.84 3.70
C LEU A 49 -5.13 7.72 2.65
N PHE A 50 -5.13 6.48 3.15
CA PHE A 50 -5.09 5.22 2.40
C PHE A 50 -6.08 4.21 2.99
#